data_AF-A0A3N1ST04-F1
#
_entry.id   AF-A0A3N1ST04-F1
#
_cell.length_a   1.000
_cell.length_b   1.000
_cell.length_c   1.000
_cell.angle_alpha   90.00
_cell.angle_beta   90.00
_cell.angle_gamma   90.00
#
_symmetry.space_group_name_H-M   'P 1'
#
loop_
_entity.id
_entity.type
_entity.pdbx_description
1 polymer ?
#
loop_
_entity_poly.entity_id
_entity_poly.type
_entity_poly.pdbx_seq_one_letter_code
_entity_poly.pdbx_strand_id
1 'polypeptide(L)'
;MSSIDRSTTRDAVLQEAFGAEVAALYAQAARGEANAVLQCALELRSFLTVAEEHLERVHNIVESDSQMGELSGDDLNRHDQWIEAAVASCDLYDSALDELLLTMPPPSHPNVPRAGLRPNVAATAPPTPAGLRAGAVRAQRP
;
A
#
# COMPACT_ATOMS: atom_id res chain seq x y z
N MET A 1 21.70 -1.98 -2.10
CA MET A 1 20.58 -2.92 -1.95
C MET A 1 19.31 -2.11 -2.04
N SER A 2 18.27 -2.62 -2.71
CA SER A 2 16.98 -1.91 -2.77
C SER A 2 16.25 -2.08 -1.44
N SER A 3 15.50 -1.07 -0.97
CA SER A 3 14.66 -1.18 0.23
C SER A 3 13.57 -2.26 0.13
N ILE A 4 13.30 -2.72 -1.10
CA ILE A 4 12.37 -3.80 -1.43
C ILE A 4 12.90 -5.17 -0.94
N ASP A 5 14.22 -5.38 -0.95
CA ASP A 5 14.84 -6.68 -0.67
C ASP A 5 15.11 -6.90 0.83
N ARG A 6 14.93 -5.86 1.65
CA ARG A 6 15.20 -5.90 3.08
C ARG A 6 13.90 -6.09 3.86
N SER A 7 13.94 -6.94 4.87
CA SER A 7 12.83 -7.12 5.82
C SER A 7 12.76 -5.96 6.80
N THR A 8 11.55 -5.59 7.21
CA THR A 8 11.33 -4.65 8.31
C THR A 8 10.57 -5.31 9.46
N THR A 9 10.65 -4.72 10.63
CA THR A 9 9.87 -5.16 11.82
C THR A 9 8.35 -5.15 11.59
N ARG A 10 7.87 -4.37 10.61
CA ARG A 10 6.45 -4.17 10.30
C ARG A 10 5.92 -5.02 9.14
N ASP A 11 6.77 -5.83 8.52
CA ASP A 11 6.38 -6.66 7.37
C ASP A 11 5.20 -7.58 7.68
N ALA A 12 5.21 -8.24 8.84
CA ALA A 12 4.13 -9.15 9.23
C ALA A 12 2.77 -8.43 9.35
N VAL A 13 2.76 -7.23 9.93
CA VAL A 13 1.53 -6.43 10.11
C VAL A 13 1.00 -5.96 8.76
N LEU A 14 1.88 -5.56 7.83
CA LEU A 14 1.46 -5.19 6.47
C LEU A 14 0.89 -6.39 5.71
N GLN A 15 1.51 -7.56 5.85
CA GLN A 15 1.00 -8.78 5.23
C GLN A 15 -0.38 -9.17 5.75
N GLU A 16 -0.60 -9.04 7.05
CA GLU A 16 -1.91 -9.28 7.66
C GLU A 16 -2.97 -8.29 7.17
N ALA A 17 -2.65 -6.99 7.14
CA ALA A 17 -3.59 -5.95 6.74
C ALA A 17 -4.00 -6.03 5.27
N PHE A 18 -3.07 -6.38 4.37
CA PHE A 18 -3.32 -6.43 2.94
C PHE A 18 -3.54 -7.85 2.39
N GLY A 19 -3.33 -8.89 3.20
CA GLY A 19 -3.57 -10.29 2.86
C GLY A 19 -2.62 -10.88 1.82
N ALA A 20 -1.42 -10.32 1.66
CA ALA A 20 -0.42 -10.80 0.71
C ALA A 20 1.01 -10.51 1.20
N GLU A 21 1.97 -11.30 0.73
CA GLU A 21 3.39 -11.07 1.02
C GLU A 21 3.88 -9.72 0.50
N VAL A 22 4.82 -9.09 1.21
CA VAL A 22 5.36 -7.76 0.85
C VAL A 22 5.89 -7.71 -0.58
N ALA A 23 6.57 -8.75 -1.04
CA ALA A 23 7.06 -8.82 -2.41
C ALA A 23 5.91 -8.79 -3.44
N ALA A 24 4.80 -9.47 -3.14
CA ALA A 24 3.61 -9.45 -3.98
C ALA A 24 2.91 -8.08 -3.95
N LEU A 25 2.91 -7.39 -2.81
CA LEU A 25 2.38 -6.03 -2.67
C LEU A 25 3.17 -5.02 -3.52
N TYR A 26 4.51 -5.06 -3.48
CA TYR A 26 5.35 -4.24 -4.37
C TYR A 26 5.13 -4.58 -5.85
N ALA A 27 4.98 -5.88 -6.18
CA ALA A 27 4.69 -6.29 -7.56
C ALA A 27 3.30 -5.81 -8.03
N GLN A 28 2.31 -5.72 -7.14
CA GLN A 28 1.02 -5.11 -7.42
C GLN A 28 1.14 -3.60 -7.66
N ALA A 29 1.89 -2.89 -6.83
CA ALA A 29 2.16 -1.46 -7.02
C ALA A 29 2.88 -1.16 -8.33
N ALA A 30 3.90 -1.96 -8.68
CA ALA A 30 4.65 -1.83 -9.93
C ALA A 30 3.77 -2.05 -11.18
N ARG A 31 2.68 -2.82 -11.07
CA ARG A 31 1.68 -3.02 -12.13
C ARG A 31 0.64 -1.90 -12.21
N GLY A 32 0.69 -0.93 -11.30
CA GLY A 32 -0.33 0.13 -11.19
C GLY A 32 -1.66 -0.34 -10.60
N GLU A 33 -1.65 -1.49 -9.91
CA GLU A 33 -2.84 -2.12 -9.32
C GLU A 33 -3.00 -1.76 -7.82
N ALA A 34 -2.11 -0.93 -7.26
CA ALA A 34 -2.19 -0.49 -5.87
C ALA A 34 -3.21 0.64 -5.69
N ASN A 35 -4.04 0.52 -4.65
CA ASN A 35 -4.86 1.63 -4.18
C ASN A 35 -3.99 2.64 -3.40
N ALA A 36 -4.54 3.83 -3.13
CA ALA A 36 -3.79 4.89 -2.45
C ALA A 36 -3.28 4.50 -1.05
N VAL A 37 -4.02 3.66 -0.32
CA VAL A 37 -3.62 3.21 1.02
C VAL A 37 -2.44 2.23 0.93
N LEU A 38 -2.48 1.28 -0.01
CA LEU A 38 -1.37 0.37 -0.26
C LEU A 38 -0.12 1.12 -0.73
N GLN A 39 -0.29 2.10 -1.62
CA GLN A 39 0.82 2.94 -2.07
C GLN A 39 1.48 3.68 -0.90
N CYS A 40 0.67 4.35 -0.06
CA CYS A 40 1.15 5.06 1.13
C CYS A 40 1.85 4.11 2.12
N ALA A 41 1.28 2.92 2.34
CA ALA A 41 1.86 1.92 3.24
C ALA A 41 3.24 1.43 2.75
N LEU A 42 3.40 1.20 1.44
CA LEU A 42 4.68 0.79 0.86
C LEU A 42 5.72 1.93 0.91
N GLU A 43 5.29 3.18 0.75
CA GLU A 43 6.16 4.36 0.93
C GLU A 43 6.66 4.47 2.38
N LEU A 44 5.76 4.42 3.37
CA LEU A 44 6.12 4.44 4.79
C LEU A 44 7.03 3.28 5.17
N ARG A 45 6.75 2.06 4.67
CA ARG A 45 7.64 0.90 4.85
C ARG A 45 9.03 1.17 4.29
N SER A 46 9.12 1.78 3.10
CA SER A 46 10.41 2.07 2.48
C SER A 46 11.24 3.06 3.31
N PHE A 47 10.60 4.05 3.93
CA PHE A 47 11.26 4.97 4.85
C PHE A 47 11.68 4.30 6.16
N LEU A 48 10.82 3.47 6.74
CA LEU A 48 11.14 2.67 7.92
C LEU A 48 12.36 1.77 7.66
N THR A 49 12.43 1.14 6.49
CA THR A 49 13.58 0.29 6.10
C THR A 49 14.90 1.08 6.16
N VAL A 50 14.89 2.32 5.68
CA VAL A 50 16.07 3.20 5.71
C VAL A 50 16.39 3.67 7.13
N ALA A 51 15.37 3.95 7.94
CA ALA A 51 15.54 4.33 9.34
C ALA A 51 16.14 3.18 10.18
N GLU A 52 15.64 1.96 10.02
CA GLU A 52 16.18 0.76 10.67
C GLU A 52 17.62 0.48 10.25
N GLU A 53 17.94 0.63 8.95
CA GLU A 53 19.33 0.52 8.47
C GLU A 53 20.22 1.61 9.09
N HIS A 54 19.71 2.83 9.23
CA HIS A 54 20.47 3.90 9.85
C HIS A 54 20.74 3.61 11.33
N LEU A 55 19.75 3.12 12.07
CA LEU A 55 19.88 2.70 13.46
C LEU A 55 20.92 1.58 13.62
N GLU A 56 20.86 0.55 12.77
CA GLU A 56 21.86 -0.54 12.74
C GLU A 56 23.27 0.02 12.49
N ARG A 57 23.41 0.95 11.54
CA ARG A 57 24.70 1.59 11.23
C ARG A 57 25.24 2.39 12.41
N VAL A 58 24.40 3.16 13.10
CA VAL A 58 24.81 3.93 14.28
C VAL A 58 25.26 2.99 15.40
N HIS A 59 24.53 1.91 15.66
CA HIS A 59 24.95 0.90 16.63
C HIS A 59 26.29 0.26 16.28
N ASN A 60 26.51 -0.11 15.02
CA ASN A 60 27.77 -0.73 14.58
C ASN A 60 28.98 0.22 14.74
N ILE A 61 28.79 1.53 14.52
CA ILE A 61 29.83 2.54 14.75
C ILE A 61 30.16 2.61 16.25
N VAL A 62 29.14 2.71 17.09
CA VAL A 62 29.30 2.81 18.55
C VAL A 62 30.01 1.58 19.11
N GLU A 63 29.63 0.37 18.67
CA GLU A 63 30.26 -0.88 19.10
C GLU A 63 31.74 -0.94 18.66
N SER A 64 32.02 -0.51 17.42
CA SER A 64 33.39 -0.48 16.88
C SER A 64 34.29 0.48 17.66
N ASP A 65 33.82 1.71 17.93
CA ASP A 65 34.59 2.72 18.64
C ASP A 65 34.76 2.34 20.12
N SER A 66 33.73 1.77 20.74
CA SER A 66 33.79 1.27 22.13
C SER A 66 34.82 0.15 22.28
N GLN A 67 34.97 -0.71 21.28
CA GLN A 67 35.95 -1.79 21.27
C GLN A 67 37.40 -1.27 21.16
N MET A 68 37.63 -0.12 20.53
CA MET A 68 38.95 0.51 20.44
C MET A 68 39.33 1.28 21.72
N GLY A 69 38.42 1.45 22.68
CA GLY A 69 38.70 2.11 23.95
C GLY A 69 38.91 3.62 23.86
N GLU A 70 38.58 4.24 22.72
CA GLU A 70 38.83 5.64 22.40
C GLU A 70 37.50 6.39 22.18
N LEU A 71 36.72 6.60 23.24
CA LEU A 71 35.58 7.54 23.19
C LEU A 71 35.72 8.59 24.29
N SER A 72 35.84 9.85 23.87
CA SER A 72 35.74 11.01 24.78
C SER A 72 34.31 11.14 25.30
N GLY A 73 34.12 11.82 26.44
CA GLY A 73 32.78 12.11 26.98
C GLY A 73 31.87 12.88 26.01
N ASP A 74 32.45 13.78 25.20
CA ASP A 74 31.73 14.52 24.17
C ASP A 74 31.31 13.62 22.99
N ASP A 75 32.12 12.61 22.65
CA ASP A 75 31.80 11.67 21.59
C ASP A 75 30.70 10.71 22.04
N LEU A 76 30.71 10.25 23.29
CA LEU A 76 29.63 9.45 23.86
C LEU A 76 28.29 10.22 23.83
N ASN A 77 28.28 11.47 24.28
CA ASN A 77 27.07 12.30 24.26
C ASN A 77 26.56 12.54 22.83
N ARG A 78 27.47 12.72 21.85
CA ARG A 78 27.08 12.80 20.45
C ARG A 78 26.47 11.47 19.98
N HIS A 79 27.07 10.34 20.27
CA HIS A 79 26.53 9.03 19.90
C HIS A 79 25.13 8.80 20.47
N ASP A 80 24.91 9.12 21.74
CA ASP A 80 23.59 9.00 22.38
C ASP A 80 22.52 9.80 21.63
N GLN A 81 22.83 11.04 21.23
CA GLN A 81 21.90 11.87 20.45
C GLN A 81 21.61 11.28 19.06
N TRP A 82 22.59 10.63 18.43
CA TRP A 82 22.38 9.99 17.13
C TRP A 82 21.54 8.72 17.25
N ILE A 83 21.75 7.92 18.30
CA ILE A 83 20.90 6.76 18.59
C ILE A 83 19.47 7.23 18.86
N GLU A 84 19.29 8.24 19.72
CA GLU A 84 17.98 8.80 20.04
C GLU A 84 17.25 9.28 18.77
N ALA A 85 17.93 10.02 17.90
CA ALA A 85 17.35 10.50 16.65
C ALA A 85 16.98 9.36 15.68
N ALA A 86 17.80 8.30 15.62
CA ALA A 86 17.53 7.13 14.78
C ALA A 86 16.32 6.34 15.31
N VAL A 87 16.23 6.11 16.63
CA VAL A 87 15.07 5.48 17.28
C VAL A 87 13.80 6.30 17.04
N ALA A 88 13.85 7.61 17.28
CA ALA A 88 12.71 8.49 17.05
C ALA A 88 12.22 8.48 15.59
N SER A 89 13.13 8.28 14.64
CA SER A 89 12.78 8.12 13.23
C SER A 89 12.03 6.81 12.97
N CYS A 90 12.48 5.70 13.56
CA CYS A 90 11.76 4.42 13.49
C CYS A 90 10.35 4.54 14.10
N ASP A 91 10.26 5.07 15.32
CA ASP A 91 9.00 5.25 16.05
C ASP A 91 7.99 6.10 15.26
N LEU A 92 8.46 7.13 14.55
CA LEU A 92 7.63 7.99 13.71
C LEU A 92 6.98 7.20 12.57
N TYR A 93 7.75 6.39 11.84
CA TYR A 93 7.22 5.62 10.72
C TYR A 93 6.35 4.45 11.18
N ASP A 94 6.68 3.83 12.31
CA ASP A 94 5.84 2.81 12.93
C ASP A 94 4.48 3.38 13.34
N SER A 95 4.48 4.54 14.00
CA SER A 95 3.24 5.23 14.40
C SER A 95 2.41 5.65 13.19
N ALA A 96 3.05 6.18 12.14
CA ALA A 96 2.36 6.55 10.91
C ALA A 96 1.74 5.33 10.19
N LEU A 97 2.43 4.18 10.23
CA LEU A 97 1.87 2.93 9.71
C LEU A 97 0.68 2.45 10.54
N ASP A 98 0.77 2.48 11.87
CA ASP A 98 -0.36 2.12 12.75
C ASP A 98 -1.57 3.02 12.49
N GLU A 99 -1.38 4.34 12.44
CA GLU A 99 -2.45 5.29 12.13
C GLU A 99 -3.08 5.03 10.76
N LEU A 100 -2.26 4.79 9.73
CA LEU A 100 -2.75 4.47 8.39
C LEU A 100 -3.60 3.19 8.41
N LEU A 101 -3.11 2.13 9.04
CA LEU A 101 -3.80 0.84 9.08
C LEU A 101 -5.10 0.90 9.91
N LEU A 102 -5.16 1.72 10.95
CA LEU A 102 -6.39 1.96 11.72
C LEU A 102 -7.50 2.61 10.88
N THR A 103 -7.17 3.31 9.81
CA THR A 103 -8.18 3.87 8.89
C THR A 103 -8.75 2.85 7.90
N MET A 104 -8.14 1.66 7.79
CA MET A 104 -8.63 0.61 6.92
C MET A 104 -9.82 -0.13 7.56
N PRO A 105 -10.84 -0.51 6.77
CA PRO A 105 -11.83 -1.46 7.26
C PRO A 105 -11.11 -2.76 7.65
N PRO A 106 -11.51 -3.42 8.76
CA PRO A 106 -10.87 -4.65 9.20
C PRO A 106 -10.89 -5.68 8.07
N PRO A 107 -9.80 -6.46 7.90
CA PRO A 107 -9.70 -7.42 6.81
C PRO A 107 -10.87 -8.41 6.92
N SER A 108 -11.78 -8.33 5.95
CA SER A 108 -12.89 -9.28 5.87
C SER A 108 -12.28 -10.67 5.65
N HIS A 109 -12.38 -11.55 6.64
CA HIS A 109 -11.88 -12.91 6.57
C HIS A 109 -12.23 -13.56 5.21
N PRO A 110 -11.26 -14.13 4.48
CA PRO A 110 -11.55 -14.73 3.18
C PRO A 110 -12.09 -16.14 3.41
N ASN A 111 -13.39 -16.26 3.74
CA ASN A 111 -14.12 -17.52 3.48
C ASN A 111 -15.65 -17.36 3.56
N VAL A 112 -16.22 -16.57 2.67
CA VAL A 112 -17.61 -16.79 2.28
C VAL A 112 -17.63 -16.94 0.76
N PRO A 113 -17.93 -18.14 0.22
CA PRO A 113 -18.26 -18.27 -1.19
C PRO A 113 -19.43 -17.32 -1.44
N ARG A 114 -19.15 -16.23 -2.17
CA ARG A 114 -20.19 -15.31 -2.62
C ARG A 114 -21.00 -16.07 -3.65
N ALA A 115 -22.02 -16.80 -3.19
CA ALA A 115 -23.02 -17.42 -4.03
C ALA A 115 -23.63 -16.29 -4.86
N GLY A 116 -23.18 -16.18 -6.10
CA GLY A 116 -23.67 -15.20 -7.05
C GLY A 116 -25.11 -15.53 -7.40
N LEU A 117 -26.06 -15.02 -6.63
CA LEU A 117 -27.41 -14.80 -7.13
C LEU A 117 -27.31 -13.73 -8.21
N ARG A 118 -27.21 -14.18 -9.46
CA ARG A 118 -27.48 -13.34 -10.63
C ARG A 118 -28.99 -13.08 -10.68
N PRO A 119 -29.48 -11.85 -10.50
CA PRO A 119 -30.83 -11.53 -10.90
C PRO A 119 -30.86 -11.52 -12.43
N ASN A 120 -31.52 -12.50 -13.03
CA ASN A 120 -31.83 -12.48 -14.46
C ASN A 120 -32.92 -11.43 -14.71
N VAL A 121 -32.52 -10.21 -15.02
CA VAL A 121 -33.45 -9.18 -15.50
C VAL A 121 -33.66 -9.41 -16.98
N ALA A 122 -34.72 -10.15 -17.32
CA ALA A 122 -35.22 -10.24 -18.68
C ALA A 122 -35.82 -8.88 -19.07
N ALA A 123 -35.08 -8.10 -19.87
CA ALA A 123 -35.61 -6.92 -20.53
C ALA A 123 -36.45 -7.35 -21.73
N THR A 124 -37.78 -7.41 -21.56
CA THR A 124 -38.70 -7.55 -22.68
C THR A 124 -38.78 -6.20 -23.41
N ALA A 125 -38.13 -6.09 -24.56
CA ALA A 125 -38.30 -4.95 -25.45
C ALA A 125 -39.72 -4.95 -26.05
N PRO A 126 -40.40 -3.80 -26.15
CA PRO A 126 -41.69 -3.71 -26.85
C PRO A 126 -41.49 -3.91 -28.36
N PRO A 127 -42.45 -4.54 -29.06
CA PRO A 127 -42.34 -4.76 -30.51
C PRO A 127 -42.41 -3.44 -31.28
N THR A 128 -41.46 -3.26 -32.20
CA THR A 128 -41.40 -2.17 -33.18
C THR A 128 -42.56 -2.28 -34.18
N PRO A 129 -43.34 -1.22 -34.44
CA PRO A 129 -44.32 -1.24 -35.52
C PRO A 129 -43.62 -1.29 -36.87
N ALA A 130 -43.94 -2.31 -37.67
CA ALA A 130 -43.48 -2.45 -39.03
C ALA A 130 -43.97 -1.27 -39.89
N GLY A 131 -43.08 -0.74 -40.73
CA GLY A 131 -43.39 0.34 -41.65
C GLY A 131 -44.45 -0.06 -42.68
N LEU A 132 -45.44 0.81 -42.86
CA LEU A 132 -46.33 0.74 -44.01
C LEU A 132 -45.74 1.60 -45.14
N ARG A 133 -45.12 0.96 -46.13
CA ARG A 133 -44.93 1.56 -47.45
C ARG A 133 -46.22 1.37 -48.25
N ALA A 134 -46.75 2.46 -48.82
CA ALA A 134 -47.21 2.59 -50.22
C ALA A 134 -48.27 3.68 -50.34
N GLY A 135 -48.05 4.64 -51.23
CA GLY A 135 -49.04 5.65 -51.57
C GLY A 135 -48.45 6.81 -52.36
N ALA A 136 -47.82 6.54 -53.51
CA ALA A 136 -47.58 7.57 -54.50
C ALA A 136 -48.91 7.94 -55.17
N VAL A 137 -49.36 9.19 -55.04
CA VAL A 137 -50.32 9.81 -55.98
C VAL A 137 -49.84 11.23 -56.25
N ARG A 138 -49.61 11.52 -57.54
CA ARG A 138 -49.26 12.83 -58.11
C ARG A 138 -50.53 13.60 -58.50
N ALA A 139 -50.36 14.94 -58.56
CA ALA A 139 -51.18 15.96 -59.24
C ALA A 139 -52.46 16.41 -58.48
N GLN A 140 -52.83 17.70 -58.37
CA GLN A 140 -52.84 18.78 -59.38
C GLN A 140 -52.72 20.20 -58.78
N ARG A 141 -52.37 21.14 -59.68
CA ARG A 141 -52.29 22.62 -59.60
C ARG A 141 -53.66 23.31 -59.37
N PRO A 142 -53.72 24.59 -58.96
CA PRO A 142 -53.59 25.74 -59.88
C PRO A 142 -52.41 26.68 -59.58
#